data_AF-A7EHH6-F1
#
_entry.id   AF-A7EHH6-F1
#
_cell.length_a   1.000
_cell.length_b   1.000
_cell.length_c   1.000
_cell.angle_alpha   90.00
_cell.angle_beta   90.00
_cell.angle_gamma   90.00
#
_symmetry.space_group_name_H-M   'P 1'
#
loop_
_entity.id
_entity.type
_entity.pdbx_description
1 polymer ?
#
loop_
_entity_poly.entity_id
_entity_poly.type
_entity_poly.pdbx_seq_one_letter_code
_entity_poly.pdbx_strand_id
1 'polypeptide(L)'
;MSEELQWRVKKVLTELSTLINAIPLDGKILSDDKKNGTGKSSGKGSLASTGVVWDACDSVIGLKTLGVAGLAMKKAEEYRDLVKDALEELQAWAEEESDDDDDDEDENSGDEDDEKKDPQDIVDDLFGSQSHIPKDDPEKIREKLESSTKRLRLIILMYQAVEKRRLKTLPHLPHPELPTQLKEKSSEDPGIVECLDEVLVRMKKITNLTDDLASAFYDLDSAAIDKLMDETWFTGFATVELLIKNWEGQKDDFTTWAYKFQLAMKKGW
;
A
#
# COMPACT_ATOMS: atom_id res chain seq x y z
N MET A 1 -3.40 -13.87 -4.27
CA MET A 1 -2.47 -15.00 -4.44
C MET A 1 -2.89 -15.99 -5.52
N SER A 2 -4.07 -16.60 -5.52
CA SER A 2 -4.50 -17.44 -6.66
C SER A 2 -4.53 -16.66 -7.97
N GLU A 3 -5.14 -15.47 -7.95
CA GLU A 3 -5.19 -14.58 -9.12
C GLU A 3 -3.78 -14.11 -9.53
N GLU A 4 -2.92 -13.85 -8.55
CA GLU A 4 -1.54 -13.42 -8.78
C GLU A 4 -0.70 -14.51 -9.48
N LEU A 5 -0.86 -15.76 -9.05
CA LEU A 5 -0.19 -16.91 -9.67
C LEU A 5 -0.65 -17.09 -11.11
N GLN A 6 -1.97 -17.04 -11.33
CA GLN A 6 -2.56 -17.12 -12.67
C GLN A 6 -2.08 -15.97 -13.55
N TRP A 7 -2.05 -14.75 -13.01
CA TRP A 7 -1.59 -13.57 -13.72
C TRP A 7 -0.12 -13.69 -14.15
N ARG A 8 0.78 -14.16 -13.27
CA ARG A 8 2.20 -14.36 -13.60
C ARG A 8 2.39 -15.34 -14.76
N VAL A 9 1.70 -16.49 -14.72
CA VAL A 9 1.76 -17.49 -15.81
C VAL A 9 1.15 -16.93 -17.09
N LYS A 10 -0.02 -16.29 -17.00
CA LYS A 10 -0.69 -15.66 -18.14
C LYS A 10 0.19 -14.57 -18.77
N LYS A 11 0.87 -13.75 -17.96
CA LYS A 11 1.80 -12.72 -18.42
C LYS A 11 2.91 -13.35 -19.26
N VAL A 12 3.60 -14.39 -18.75
CA VAL A 12 4.65 -15.10 -19.53
C VAL A 12 4.13 -15.58 -20.88
N LEU A 13 2.98 -16.26 -20.91
CA LEU A 13 2.42 -16.81 -22.15
C LEU A 13 1.99 -15.71 -23.13
N THR A 14 1.37 -14.64 -22.63
CA THR A 14 0.90 -13.51 -23.44
C THR A 14 2.08 -12.76 -24.04
N GLU A 15 3.09 -12.43 -23.23
CA GLU A 15 4.26 -11.70 -23.68
C GLU A 15 5.13 -12.54 -24.62
N LEU A 16 5.24 -13.85 -24.38
CA LEU A 16 5.89 -14.77 -25.32
C LEU A 16 5.16 -14.82 -26.66
N SER A 17 3.82 -14.88 -26.65
CA SER A 17 3.03 -14.83 -27.88
C SER A 17 3.25 -13.51 -28.62
N THR A 18 3.29 -12.37 -27.91
CA THR A 18 3.59 -11.06 -28.50
C THR A 18 4.97 -11.06 -29.16
N LEU A 19 5.98 -11.60 -28.48
CA LEU A 19 7.35 -11.70 -29.02
C LEU A 19 7.41 -12.59 -30.26
N ILE A 20 6.76 -13.76 -30.24
CA ILE A 20 6.71 -14.68 -31.39
C ILE A 20 6.04 -14.01 -32.59
N ASN A 21 4.94 -13.29 -32.37
CA ASN A 21 4.23 -12.56 -33.44
C ASN A 21 5.05 -11.40 -34.02
N ALA A 22 6.07 -10.92 -33.31
CA ALA A 22 6.99 -9.90 -33.82
C ALA A 22 8.09 -10.49 -34.73
N ILE A 23 8.25 -11.82 -34.79
CA ILE A 23 9.26 -12.48 -35.63
C ILE A 23 8.80 -12.47 -37.09
N PRO A 24 9.58 -11.90 -38.03
CA PRO A 24 9.25 -11.91 -39.45
C PRO A 24 9.22 -13.34 -40.02
N LEU A 25 8.17 -13.66 -40.78
CA LEU A 25 8.02 -14.96 -41.45
C LEU A 25 8.74 -15.03 -42.81
N ASP A 26 9.25 -13.90 -43.30
CA ASP A 26 9.93 -13.78 -44.59
C ASP A 26 11.44 -14.09 -44.52
N GLY A 27 11.92 -14.54 -43.36
CA GLY A 27 13.32 -14.86 -43.12
C GLY A 27 14.26 -13.65 -43.07
N LYS A 28 13.72 -12.42 -43.06
CA LYS A 28 14.51 -11.19 -42.99
C LYS A 28 14.65 -10.72 -41.55
N ILE A 29 15.77 -10.05 -41.28
CA ILE A 29 16.01 -9.39 -39.99
C ILE A 29 15.07 -8.17 -39.87
N LEU A 30 14.60 -7.91 -38.66
CA LEU A 30 13.83 -6.69 -38.36
C LEU A 30 14.63 -5.43 -38.70
N SER A 31 13.95 -4.43 -39.23
CA SER A 31 14.54 -3.09 -39.38
C SER A 31 14.84 -2.48 -38.02
N ASP A 32 15.79 -1.55 -37.97
CA ASP A 32 16.15 -0.85 -36.73
C ASP A 32 14.93 -0.17 -36.08
N ASP A 33 14.02 0.37 -36.89
CA ASP A 33 12.77 0.96 -36.40
C ASP A 33 11.85 -0.02 -35.68
N LYS A 34 11.72 -1.26 -36.18
CA LYS A 34 10.90 -2.31 -35.55
C LYS A 34 11.60 -2.97 -34.37
N LYS A 35 12.93 -3.01 -34.41
CA LYS A 35 13.76 -3.53 -33.33
C LYS A 35 13.76 -2.60 -32.12
N ASN A 36 13.93 -1.30 -32.36
CA ASN A 36 14.05 -0.28 -31.32
C ASN A 36 12.71 0.40 -30.97
N GLY A 37 11.67 0.24 -31.80
CA GLY A 37 10.38 0.90 -31.59
C GLY A 37 10.41 2.40 -31.89
N THR A 38 11.34 2.84 -32.74
CA THR A 38 11.58 4.26 -33.09
C THR A 38 10.79 4.73 -34.32
N GLY A 39 10.11 3.81 -35.01
CA GLY A 39 9.30 4.11 -36.19
C GLY A 39 7.88 4.59 -35.90
N LYS A 40 7.17 5.05 -36.93
CA LYS A 40 5.75 5.48 -36.84
C LYS A 40 4.75 4.34 -36.52
N SER A 41 5.20 3.08 -36.45
CA SER A 41 4.37 1.94 -36.09
C SER A 41 4.14 1.91 -34.57
N SER A 42 2.87 1.89 -34.16
CA SER A 42 2.43 1.89 -32.76
C SER A 42 2.74 0.57 -32.03
N GLY A 43 3.98 0.38 -31.61
CA GLY A 43 4.37 -0.79 -30.83
C GLY A 43 5.71 -0.62 -30.11
N LYS A 44 5.84 -1.23 -28.93
CA LYS A 44 7.13 -1.38 -28.25
C LYS A 44 8.02 -2.26 -29.13
N GLY A 45 9.23 -1.81 -29.46
CA GLY A 45 10.14 -2.55 -30.35
C GLY A 45 10.48 -3.96 -29.84
N SER A 46 10.98 -4.84 -30.72
CA SER A 46 11.25 -6.24 -30.35
C SER A 46 12.21 -6.41 -29.16
N LEU A 47 13.14 -5.47 -28.95
CA LEU A 47 14.02 -5.45 -27.79
C LEU A 47 13.25 -5.22 -26.49
N ALA A 48 12.32 -4.26 -26.48
CA ALA A 48 11.47 -4.00 -25.32
C ALA A 48 10.55 -5.20 -25.05
N SER A 49 9.95 -5.80 -26.09
CA SER A 49 9.16 -7.03 -25.95
C SER A 49 9.98 -8.18 -25.37
N THR A 50 11.23 -8.33 -25.78
CA THR A 50 12.14 -9.32 -25.19
C THR A 50 12.34 -9.03 -23.70
N GLY A 51 12.69 -7.80 -23.32
CA GLY A 51 12.86 -7.42 -21.91
C GLY A 51 11.62 -7.70 -21.05
N VAL A 52 10.41 -7.45 -21.58
CA VAL A 52 9.15 -7.73 -20.89
C VAL A 52 8.93 -9.25 -20.67
N VAL A 53 9.31 -10.10 -21.63
CA VAL A 53 9.26 -11.57 -21.45
C VAL A 53 10.24 -12.01 -20.36
N TRP A 54 11.46 -11.46 -20.34
CA TRP A 54 12.45 -11.75 -19.31
C TRP A 54 11.94 -11.35 -17.92
N ASP A 55 11.40 -10.15 -17.76
CA ASP A 55 10.77 -9.69 -16.51
C ASP A 55 9.61 -10.61 -16.06
N ALA A 56 8.80 -11.08 -17.00
CA ALA A 56 7.73 -12.03 -16.71
C ALA A 56 8.27 -13.39 -16.23
N CYS A 57 9.36 -13.88 -16.83
CA CYS A 57 10.05 -15.09 -16.40
C CYS A 57 10.69 -14.92 -15.02
N ASP A 58 11.36 -13.81 -14.76
CA ASP A 58 11.94 -13.47 -13.45
C ASP A 58 10.86 -13.42 -12.37
N SER A 59 9.67 -12.91 -12.71
CA SER A 59 8.51 -12.93 -11.81
C SER A 59 8.05 -14.34 -11.43
N VAL A 60 8.17 -15.32 -12.33
CA VAL A 60 7.88 -16.74 -12.04
C VAL A 60 9.03 -17.41 -11.27
N ILE A 61 10.28 -17.05 -11.57
CA ILE A 61 11.44 -17.50 -10.79
C ILE A 61 11.34 -16.98 -9.34
N GLY A 62 10.95 -15.72 -9.16
CA GLY A 62 10.70 -15.12 -7.85
C GLY A 62 9.67 -15.89 -7.03
N LEU A 63 8.60 -16.39 -7.67
CA LEU A 63 7.64 -17.28 -7.02
C LEU A 63 8.30 -18.58 -6.53
N LYS A 64 9.15 -19.21 -7.35
CA LYS A 64 9.86 -20.43 -6.96
C LYS A 64 10.82 -20.19 -5.80
N THR A 65 11.51 -19.05 -5.80
CA THR A 65 12.54 -18.73 -4.81
C THR A 65 11.95 -18.26 -3.47
N LEU A 66 10.92 -17.41 -3.50
CA LEU A 66 10.33 -16.80 -2.31
C LEU A 66 9.13 -17.60 -1.76
N GLY A 67 8.49 -18.41 -2.59
CA GLY A 67 7.23 -19.06 -2.27
C GLY A 67 6.07 -18.08 -2.13
N VAL A 68 4.87 -18.60 -1.85
CA VAL A 68 3.65 -17.78 -1.70
C VAL A 68 3.75 -16.83 -0.50
N ALA A 69 4.28 -17.31 0.62
CA ALA A 69 4.49 -16.50 1.82
C ALA A 69 5.44 -15.33 1.56
N GLY A 70 6.60 -15.60 0.92
CA GLY A 70 7.59 -14.58 0.61
C GLY A 70 7.07 -13.54 -0.38
N LEU A 71 6.29 -13.96 -1.39
CA LEU A 71 5.64 -13.01 -2.30
C LEU A 71 4.58 -12.15 -1.62
N ALA A 72 3.75 -12.75 -0.76
CA ALA A 72 2.74 -12.00 -0.01
C ALA A 72 3.39 -10.98 0.93
N MET A 73 4.47 -11.35 1.62
CA MET A 73 5.27 -10.42 2.43
C MET A 73 5.84 -9.29 1.59
N LYS A 74 6.46 -9.60 0.44
CA LYS A 74 7.02 -8.58 -0.44
C LYS A 74 5.97 -7.57 -0.90
N LYS A 75 4.78 -8.04 -1.28
CA LYS A 75 3.68 -7.14 -1.68
C LYS A 75 3.15 -6.32 -0.51
N ALA A 76 2.99 -6.93 0.66
CA ALA A 76 2.57 -6.21 1.85
C ALA A 76 3.58 -5.09 2.19
N GLU A 77 4.87 -5.39 2.09
CA GLU A 77 5.94 -4.41 2.29
C GLU A 77 5.89 -3.29 1.24
N GLU A 78 5.78 -3.61 -0.05
CA GLU A 78 5.61 -2.61 -1.12
C GLU A 78 4.41 -1.69 -0.86
N TYR A 79 3.26 -2.26 -0.44
CA TYR A 79 2.07 -1.48 -0.12
C TYR A 79 2.22 -0.63 1.15
N ARG A 80 2.90 -1.16 2.17
CA ARG A 80 3.20 -0.41 3.39
C ARG A 80 4.06 0.81 3.07
N ASP A 81 5.07 0.61 2.24
CA ASP A 81 6.01 1.67 1.88
C ASP A 81 5.28 2.76 1.08
N LEU A 82 4.36 2.42 0.18
CA LEU A 82 3.48 3.41 -0.48
C LEU A 82 2.63 4.23 0.50
N VAL A 83 2.05 3.60 1.53
CA VAL A 83 1.30 4.35 2.58
C VAL A 83 2.24 5.24 3.39
N LYS A 84 3.46 4.78 3.64
CA LYS A 84 4.48 5.54 4.37
C LYS A 84 4.94 6.77 3.58
N ASP A 85 5.21 6.60 2.30
CA ASP A 85 5.63 7.69 1.41
C ASP A 85 4.51 8.73 1.30
N ALA A 86 3.27 8.32 1.07
CA ALA A 86 2.12 9.25 1.03
C ALA A 86 1.88 9.97 2.38
N LEU A 87 2.15 9.31 3.51
CA LEU A 87 2.09 9.96 4.82
C LEU A 87 3.20 11.01 4.98
N GLU A 88 4.43 10.69 4.58
CA GLU A 88 5.56 11.61 4.64
C GLU A 88 5.34 12.82 3.73
N GLU A 89 4.81 12.62 2.52
CA GLU A 89 4.41 13.69 1.60
C GLU A 89 3.32 14.57 2.21
N LEU A 90 2.26 13.97 2.79
CA LEU A 90 1.18 14.73 3.41
C LEU A 90 1.66 15.54 4.63
N GLN A 91 2.62 15.02 5.40
CA GLN A 91 3.24 15.76 6.50
C GLN A 91 4.12 16.90 6.00
N ALA A 92 4.94 16.66 4.97
CA ALA A 92 5.77 17.70 4.37
C ALA A 92 4.90 18.84 3.81
N TRP A 93 3.82 18.51 3.09
CA TRP A 93 2.84 19.50 2.63
C TRP A 93 2.24 20.30 3.79
N ALA A 94 1.93 19.64 4.91
CA ALA A 94 1.38 20.32 6.08
C ALA A 94 2.35 21.32 6.72
N GLU A 95 3.66 21.12 6.52
CA GLU A 95 4.76 21.92 7.07
C GLU A 95 5.23 23.03 6.14
N GLU A 96 4.89 22.99 4.85
CA GLU A 96 5.29 24.01 3.87
C GLU A 96 4.67 25.38 4.22
N GLU A 97 5.51 26.42 4.30
CA GLU A 97 5.07 27.81 4.39
C GLU A 97 4.47 28.24 3.05
N SER A 98 3.34 28.94 3.07
CA SER A 98 2.69 29.40 1.84
C SER A 98 3.53 30.54 1.28
N ASP A 99 3.95 30.44 0.02
CA ASP A 99 4.66 31.48 -0.74
C ASP A 99 3.88 32.81 -0.92
N ASP A 100 2.78 33.01 -0.19
CA ASP A 100 1.84 34.13 -0.32
C ASP A 100 1.90 35.12 0.87
N ASP A 101 3.07 35.23 1.53
CA ASP A 101 3.37 36.35 2.42
C ASP A 101 4.18 37.42 1.67
N ASP A 102 3.45 38.29 0.95
CA ASP A 102 3.85 39.68 0.75
C ASP A 102 3.96 40.34 2.15
N ASP A 103 5.16 40.86 2.45
CA ASP A 103 5.50 41.87 3.46
C ASP A 103 4.79 41.77 4.83
N ASP A 104 5.48 41.20 5.82
CA ASP A 104 5.65 41.88 7.11
C ASP A 104 6.97 41.46 7.76
N GLU A 105 7.91 42.41 7.78
CA GLU A 105 9.10 42.38 8.61
C GLU A 105 8.70 42.20 10.08
N ASP A 106 9.14 41.12 10.73
CA ASP A 106 9.48 41.21 12.14
C ASP A 106 10.67 40.32 12.47
N GLU A 107 11.81 40.99 12.66
CA GLU A 107 13.00 40.45 13.30
C GLU A 107 12.63 39.89 14.68
N ASN A 108 12.83 38.58 14.90
CA ASN A 108 13.24 38.17 16.24
C ASN A 108 14.33 37.09 16.22
N SER A 109 15.45 37.50 16.80
CA SER A 109 16.69 36.78 17.00
C SER A 109 16.58 35.76 18.14
N GLY A 110 17.08 34.54 17.88
CA GLY A 110 17.80 33.68 18.83
C GLY A 110 16.97 32.87 19.83
N ASP A 111 17.11 31.54 19.82
CA ASP A 111 18.14 30.86 20.63
C ASP A 111 18.25 29.38 20.18
N GLU A 112 19.47 28.88 20.07
CA GLU A 112 19.77 27.47 19.87
C GLU A 112 19.76 26.80 21.26
N ASP A 113 18.74 26.01 21.58
CA ASP A 113 18.83 25.07 22.69
C ASP A 113 18.29 23.68 22.31
N ASP A 114 19.23 22.74 22.26
CA ASP A 114 19.10 21.33 21.91
C ASP A 114 18.56 20.54 23.13
N GLU A 115 17.29 20.76 23.47
CA GLU A 115 16.54 19.90 24.39
C GLU A 115 15.63 18.93 23.63
N LYS A 116 15.65 17.67 24.06
CA LYS A 116 14.86 16.57 23.51
C LYS A 116 13.36 16.87 23.61
N LYS A 117 12.80 17.54 22.59
CA LYS A 117 11.36 17.73 22.44
C LYS A 117 10.66 16.36 22.40
N ASP A 118 9.58 16.22 23.16
CA ASP A 118 8.71 15.05 23.10
C ASP A 118 8.19 14.93 21.64
N PRO A 119 8.15 13.74 21.02
CA PRO A 119 7.53 13.58 19.71
C PRO A 119 6.09 14.08 19.64
N GLN A 120 5.43 14.35 20.77
CA GLN A 120 4.13 15.00 20.88
C GLN A 120 4.21 16.55 20.81
N ASP A 121 5.24 17.17 21.40
CA ASP A 121 5.49 18.62 21.32
C ASP A 121 5.95 19.03 19.92
N ILE A 122 6.67 18.14 19.21
CA ILE A 122 7.04 18.36 17.81
C ILE A 122 5.80 18.44 16.92
N VAL A 123 4.73 17.68 17.23
CA VAL A 123 3.47 17.70 16.44
C VAL A 123 2.68 18.98 16.73
N ASP A 124 2.60 19.42 17.98
CA ASP A 124 1.86 20.65 18.30
C ASP A 124 2.53 21.89 17.69
N ASP A 125 3.87 21.93 17.60
CA ASP A 125 4.63 22.98 16.88
C ASP A 125 4.42 22.90 15.35
N LEU A 126 4.32 21.68 14.80
CA LEU A 126 4.14 21.40 13.36
C LEU A 126 2.80 21.87 12.80
N PHE A 127 1.73 21.79 13.60
CA PHE A 127 0.36 22.07 13.16
C PHE A 127 -0.08 23.51 13.46
N GLY A 128 0.74 24.29 14.18
CA GLY A 128 0.50 25.72 14.45
C GLY A 128 0.72 26.63 13.23
N SER A 129 1.52 26.19 12.26
CA SER A 129 1.96 26.95 11.07
C SER A 129 1.43 26.38 9.74
N GLN A 130 0.28 25.71 9.73
CA GLN A 130 -0.29 25.14 8.50
C GLN A 130 -0.85 26.23 7.59
N SER A 131 0.02 26.73 6.72
CA SER A 131 -0.19 27.87 5.83
C SER A 131 -1.29 27.63 4.78
N HIS A 132 -1.43 26.39 4.30
CA HIS A 132 -2.40 26.00 3.28
C HIS A 132 -3.85 25.99 3.80
N ILE A 133 -4.06 25.84 5.11
CA ILE A 133 -5.41 25.77 5.70
C ILE A 133 -5.79 27.18 6.19
N PRO A 134 -6.97 27.73 5.82
CA PRO A 134 -7.41 29.05 6.28
C PRO A 134 -7.37 29.18 7.81
N LYS A 135 -7.00 30.36 8.34
CA LYS A 135 -6.88 30.60 9.80
C LYS A 135 -8.18 30.25 10.56
N ASP A 136 -9.32 30.63 10.02
CA ASP A 136 -10.64 30.38 10.63
C ASP A 136 -11.05 28.89 10.64
N ASP A 137 -10.44 28.06 9.79
CA ASP A 137 -10.67 26.62 9.63
C ASP A 137 -12.10 26.15 9.98
N PRO A 138 -13.12 26.68 9.26
CA PRO A 138 -14.52 26.46 9.63
C PRO A 138 -14.93 24.98 9.57
N GLU A 139 -14.20 24.18 8.78
CA GLU A 139 -14.44 22.77 8.55
C GLU A 139 -13.52 21.85 9.37
N LYS A 140 -12.68 22.41 10.24
CA LYS A 140 -11.77 21.68 11.14
C LYS A 140 -10.80 20.76 10.39
N ILE A 141 -10.31 21.19 9.25
CA ILE A 141 -9.39 20.43 8.40
C ILE A 141 -8.08 20.14 9.17
N ARG A 142 -7.60 21.06 10.03
CA ARG A 142 -6.40 20.80 10.86
C ARG A 142 -6.59 19.60 11.79
N GLU A 143 -7.72 19.55 12.50
CA GLU A 143 -8.07 18.42 13.37
C GLU A 143 -8.17 17.11 12.56
N LYS A 144 -8.76 17.15 11.36
CA LYS A 144 -8.88 15.98 10.47
C LYS A 144 -7.53 15.50 9.97
N LEU A 145 -6.61 16.39 9.64
CA LEU A 145 -5.26 16.10 9.18
C LEU A 145 -4.42 15.47 10.28
N GLU A 146 -4.47 16.01 11.49
CA GLU A 146 -3.81 15.45 12.67
C GLU A 146 -4.31 14.03 12.96
N SER A 147 -5.64 13.86 12.99
CA SER A 147 -6.29 12.57 13.21
C SER A 147 -5.95 11.55 12.12
N SER A 148 -5.88 11.99 10.86
CA SER A 148 -5.51 11.16 9.70
C SER A 148 -4.05 10.71 9.79
N THR A 149 -3.13 11.62 10.07
CA THR A 149 -1.70 11.32 10.24
C THR A 149 -1.47 10.26 11.31
N LYS A 150 -2.11 10.42 12.48
CA LYS A 150 -2.03 9.44 13.58
C LYS A 150 -2.60 8.08 13.18
N ARG A 151 -3.73 8.04 12.46
CA ARG A 151 -4.35 6.78 12.02
C ARG A 151 -3.59 6.10 10.88
N LEU A 152 -3.00 6.84 9.95
CA LEU A 152 -2.12 6.30 8.91
C LEU A 152 -0.88 5.64 9.53
N ARG A 153 -0.30 6.23 10.59
CA ARG A 153 0.77 5.55 11.37
C ARG A 153 0.30 4.23 11.97
N LEU A 154 -0.93 4.16 12.50
CA LEU A 154 -1.51 2.89 12.99
C LEU A 154 -1.69 1.87 11.85
N ILE A 155 -2.11 2.31 10.66
CA ILE A 155 -2.19 1.46 9.48
C ILE A 155 -0.81 0.92 9.12
N ILE A 156 0.25 1.73 9.08
CA ILE A 156 1.62 1.26 8.82
C ILE A 156 2.03 0.18 9.84
N LEU A 157 1.73 0.37 11.13
CA LEU A 157 1.97 -0.65 12.17
C LEU A 157 1.15 -1.93 11.93
N MET A 158 -0.06 -1.83 11.37
CA MET A 158 -0.86 -2.98 10.97
C MET A 158 -0.19 -3.81 9.89
N TYR A 159 0.35 -3.19 8.84
CA TYR A 159 1.11 -3.91 7.80
C TYR A 159 2.28 -4.69 8.43
N GLN A 160 3.07 -4.03 9.27
CA GLN A 160 4.20 -4.68 9.96
C GLN A 160 3.77 -5.84 10.86
N ALA A 161 2.64 -5.70 11.57
CA ALA A 161 2.11 -6.76 12.42
C ALA A 161 1.61 -7.96 11.60
N VAL A 162 0.91 -7.70 10.48
CA VAL A 162 0.43 -8.72 9.54
C VAL A 162 1.60 -9.46 8.92
N GLU A 163 2.62 -8.76 8.41
CA GLU A 163 3.84 -9.36 7.88
C GLU A 163 4.50 -10.30 8.89
N LYS A 164 4.75 -9.81 10.12
CA LYS A 164 5.52 -10.53 11.13
C LYS A 164 4.76 -11.72 11.75
N ARG A 165 3.44 -11.61 11.90
CA ARG A 165 2.64 -12.56 12.72
C ARG A 165 1.62 -13.36 11.93
N ARG A 166 1.40 -13.04 10.65
CA ARG A 166 0.49 -13.78 9.76
C ARG A 166 1.22 -14.27 8.51
N LEU A 167 1.85 -13.38 7.75
CA LEU A 167 2.48 -13.78 6.49
C LEU A 167 3.74 -14.63 6.71
N LYS A 168 4.56 -14.28 7.72
CA LYS A 168 5.75 -15.07 8.08
C LYS A 168 5.44 -16.44 8.68
N THR A 169 4.27 -16.59 9.31
CA THR A 169 3.80 -17.84 9.93
C THR A 169 2.91 -18.66 8.99
N LEU A 170 2.77 -18.23 7.73
CA LEU A 170 1.95 -18.91 6.74
C LEU A 170 2.43 -20.34 6.53
N PRO A 171 1.54 -21.34 6.58
CA PRO A 171 1.91 -22.72 6.27
C PRO A 171 2.34 -22.86 4.80
N HIS A 172 3.13 -23.89 4.50
CA HIS A 172 3.58 -24.16 3.14
C HIS A 172 2.38 -24.44 2.22
N LEU A 173 2.35 -23.74 1.08
CA LEU A 173 1.31 -23.87 0.05
C LEU A 173 1.88 -24.53 -1.21
N PRO A 174 1.12 -25.38 -1.93
CA PRO A 174 -0.21 -25.88 -1.57
C PRO A 174 -0.11 -26.86 -0.38
N HIS A 175 -0.95 -26.67 0.64
CA HIS A 175 -0.97 -27.59 1.78
C HIS A 175 -1.49 -28.95 1.28
N PRO A 176 -0.67 -30.02 1.30
CA PRO A 176 -1.19 -31.36 1.08
C PRO A 176 -2.04 -31.68 2.31
N GLU A 177 -3.36 -31.70 2.11
CA GLU A 177 -4.37 -32.09 3.11
C GLU A 177 -4.47 -31.19 4.34
N LEU A 178 -5.43 -30.25 4.34
CA LEU A 178 -6.04 -29.81 5.59
C LEU A 178 -6.53 -31.07 6.33
N PRO A 179 -6.22 -31.24 7.64
CA PRO A 179 -6.84 -32.26 8.46
C PRO A 179 -8.35 -32.29 8.23
N THR A 180 -8.95 -33.46 8.07
CA THR A 180 -10.38 -33.66 7.74
C THR A 180 -11.31 -32.82 8.64
N GLN A 181 -10.87 -32.54 9.87
CA GLN A 181 -11.56 -31.74 10.89
C GLN A 181 -11.69 -30.24 10.55
N LEU A 182 -10.84 -29.69 9.67
CA LEU A 182 -10.93 -28.31 9.18
C LEU A 182 -11.81 -28.19 7.93
N LYS A 183 -11.86 -29.24 7.08
CA LYS A 183 -12.81 -29.33 5.96
C LYS A 183 -14.27 -29.44 6.41
N GLU A 184 -14.53 -30.05 7.57
CA GLU A 184 -15.89 -30.17 8.12
C GLU A 184 -16.45 -28.85 8.69
N LYS A 185 -15.59 -27.83 8.90
CA LYS A 185 -16.01 -26.48 9.32
C LYS A 185 -16.22 -25.51 8.15
N SER A 186 -15.91 -25.90 6.91
CA SER A 186 -15.76 -24.99 5.78
C SER A 186 -17.01 -24.87 4.89
N SER A 187 -18.17 -24.60 5.47
CA SER A 187 -19.24 -23.92 4.70
C SER A 187 -19.09 -22.39 4.74
N GLU A 188 -18.28 -21.86 5.67
CA GLU A 188 -18.09 -20.41 5.91
C GLU A 188 -16.61 -19.97 6.02
N ASP A 189 -15.64 -20.89 5.83
CA ASP A 189 -14.21 -20.56 5.87
C ASP A 189 -13.68 -20.41 4.42
N PRO A 190 -13.27 -19.20 3.97
CA PRO A 190 -12.73 -18.96 2.63
C PRO A 190 -11.42 -19.75 2.38
N GLY A 191 -10.82 -20.34 3.42
CA GLY A 191 -9.57 -21.04 3.31
C GLY A 191 -8.39 -20.08 3.11
N ILE A 192 -7.18 -20.62 3.25
CA ILE A 192 -5.97 -19.80 3.36
C ILE A 192 -5.70 -18.98 2.10
N VAL A 193 -5.91 -19.57 0.91
CA VAL A 193 -5.61 -18.89 -0.36
C VAL A 193 -6.57 -17.73 -0.60
N GLU A 194 -7.88 -17.93 -0.48
CA GLU A 194 -8.86 -16.86 -0.71
C GLU A 194 -8.74 -15.76 0.35
N CYS A 195 -8.46 -16.12 1.61
CA CYS A 195 -8.15 -15.16 2.67
C CYS A 195 -6.95 -14.28 2.28
N LEU A 196 -5.86 -14.87 1.78
CA LEU A 196 -4.69 -14.11 1.34
C LEU A 196 -4.98 -13.23 0.12
N ASP A 197 -5.78 -13.71 -0.84
CA ASP A 197 -6.22 -12.92 -1.99
C ASP A 197 -6.97 -11.68 -1.51
N GLU A 198 -7.96 -11.87 -0.63
CA GLU A 198 -8.78 -10.78 -0.10
C GLU A 198 -7.97 -9.78 0.75
N VAL A 199 -7.09 -10.28 1.62
CA VAL A 199 -6.20 -9.44 2.42
C VAL A 199 -5.32 -8.56 1.53
N LEU A 200 -4.67 -9.13 0.51
CA LEU A 200 -3.81 -8.36 -0.38
C LEU A 200 -4.59 -7.35 -1.24
N VAL A 201 -5.81 -7.70 -1.66
CA VAL A 201 -6.71 -6.77 -2.35
C VAL A 201 -7.07 -5.58 -1.45
N ARG A 202 -7.41 -5.83 -0.18
CA ARG A 202 -7.72 -4.77 0.79
C ARG A 202 -6.50 -3.92 1.13
N MET A 203 -5.33 -4.53 1.29
CA MET A 203 -4.07 -3.81 1.51
C MET A 203 -3.72 -2.92 0.30
N LYS A 204 -3.92 -3.39 -0.94
CA LYS A 204 -3.80 -2.52 -2.12
C LYS A 204 -4.87 -1.44 -2.15
N LYS A 205 -6.10 -1.73 -1.74
CA LYS A 205 -7.16 -0.71 -1.68
C LYS A 205 -6.77 0.43 -0.72
N ILE A 206 -6.19 0.09 0.44
CA ILE A 206 -5.72 1.09 1.41
C ILE A 206 -4.68 2.02 0.78
N THR A 207 -3.72 1.52 -0.02
CA THR A 207 -2.73 2.40 -0.67
C THR A 207 -3.40 3.43 -1.58
N ASN A 208 -4.35 2.99 -2.40
CA ASN A 208 -5.08 3.87 -3.30
C ASN A 208 -5.93 4.88 -2.52
N LEU A 209 -6.59 4.46 -1.45
CA LEU A 209 -7.38 5.35 -0.61
C LEU A 209 -6.52 6.38 0.12
N THR A 210 -5.29 6.04 0.52
CA THR A 210 -4.35 7.00 1.11
C THR A 210 -3.93 8.06 0.11
N ASP A 211 -3.65 7.69 -1.14
CA ASP A 211 -3.32 8.61 -2.24
C ASP A 211 -4.50 9.55 -2.56
N ASP A 212 -5.71 8.99 -2.66
CA ASP A 212 -6.94 9.76 -2.82
C ASP A 212 -7.18 10.70 -1.62
N LEU A 213 -6.88 10.25 -0.39
CA LEU A 213 -7.03 11.05 0.82
C LEU A 213 -6.05 12.22 0.84
N ALA A 214 -4.79 12.01 0.46
CA ALA A 214 -3.81 13.08 0.33
C ALA A 214 -4.27 14.12 -0.70
N SER A 215 -4.77 13.66 -1.85
CA SER A 215 -5.34 14.55 -2.88
C SER A 215 -6.50 15.39 -2.34
N ALA A 216 -7.40 14.79 -1.54
CA ALA A 216 -8.51 15.53 -0.92
C ALA A 216 -8.04 16.57 0.11
N PHE A 217 -6.93 16.33 0.81
CA PHE A 217 -6.31 17.34 1.68
C PHE A 217 -5.72 18.50 0.88
N TYR A 218 -5.03 18.23 -0.23
CA TYR A 218 -4.50 19.27 -1.12
C TYR A 218 -5.59 20.16 -1.69
N ASP A 219 -6.75 19.57 -2.03
CA ASP A 219 -7.92 20.28 -2.54
C ASP A 219 -8.76 20.95 -1.42
N LEU A 220 -8.42 20.73 -0.14
CA LEU A 220 -9.18 21.16 1.03
C LEU A 220 -10.66 20.72 1.00
N ASP A 221 -10.98 19.58 0.36
CA ASP A 221 -12.34 19.06 0.26
C ASP A 221 -12.69 18.26 1.52
N SER A 222 -13.24 18.95 2.51
CA SER A 222 -13.65 18.38 3.80
C SER A 222 -14.63 17.20 3.70
N ALA A 223 -15.53 17.22 2.72
CA ALA A 223 -16.50 16.14 2.54
C ALA A 223 -15.84 14.89 1.95
N ALA A 224 -14.91 15.08 0.99
CA ALA A 224 -14.11 13.99 0.46
C ALA A 224 -13.16 13.42 1.53
N ILE A 225 -12.52 14.29 2.34
CA ILE A 225 -11.67 13.89 3.47
C ILE A 225 -12.45 12.96 4.42
N ASP A 226 -13.63 13.36 4.90
CA ASP A 226 -14.41 12.55 5.84
C ASP A 226 -14.75 11.17 5.28
N LYS A 227 -15.19 11.14 4.01
CA LYS A 227 -15.54 9.89 3.33
C LYS A 227 -14.32 8.98 3.16
N LEU A 228 -13.20 9.52 2.68
CA LEU A 228 -11.98 8.75 2.42
C LEU A 228 -11.32 8.27 3.71
N MET A 229 -11.37 9.08 4.77
CA MET A 229 -11.03 8.68 6.13
C MET A 229 -11.83 7.43 6.52
N ASP A 230 -13.16 7.50 6.53
CA ASP A 230 -14.02 6.38 6.91
C ASP A 230 -13.76 5.11 6.08
N GLU A 231 -13.63 5.26 4.77
CA GLU A 231 -13.34 4.13 3.87
C GLU A 231 -11.97 3.50 4.15
N THR A 232 -10.94 4.32 4.40
CA THR A 232 -9.58 3.86 4.70
C THR A 232 -9.55 3.09 6.00
N TRP A 233 -10.13 3.67 7.06
CA TRP A 233 -10.16 3.05 8.38
C TRP A 233 -10.96 1.76 8.35
N PHE A 234 -12.17 1.78 7.77
CA PHE A 234 -13.01 0.59 7.63
C PHE A 234 -12.29 -0.53 6.85
N THR A 235 -11.58 -0.18 5.79
CA THR A 235 -10.80 -1.16 5.02
C THR A 235 -9.68 -1.76 5.88
N GLY A 236 -9.00 -0.96 6.70
CA GLY A 236 -8.04 -1.44 7.71
C GLY A 236 -8.67 -2.39 8.73
N PHE A 237 -9.82 -2.02 9.30
CA PHE A 237 -10.57 -2.89 10.23
C PHE A 237 -10.89 -4.24 9.60
N ALA A 238 -11.48 -4.24 8.40
CA ALA A 238 -11.88 -5.44 7.71
C ALA A 238 -10.68 -6.32 7.36
N THR A 239 -9.52 -5.71 7.02
CA THR A 239 -8.27 -6.45 6.76
C THR A 239 -7.79 -7.21 8.00
N VAL A 240 -7.80 -6.56 9.16
CA VAL A 240 -7.39 -7.20 10.43
C VAL A 240 -8.40 -8.26 10.86
N GLU A 241 -9.69 -8.04 10.61
CA GLU A 241 -10.75 -8.98 10.99
C GLU A 241 -10.60 -10.32 10.26
N LEU A 242 -10.21 -10.31 8.97
CA LEU A 242 -9.91 -11.52 8.21
C LEU A 242 -8.75 -12.34 8.81
N LEU A 243 -7.84 -11.67 9.53
CA LEU A 243 -6.64 -12.25 10.11
C LEU A 243 -6.73 -12.38 11.63
N ILE A 244 -7.92 -12.20 12.22
CA ILE A 244 -8.06 -12.11 13.67
C ILE A 244 -7.60 -13.39 14.37
N LYS A 245 -7.85 -14.55 13.76
CA LYS A 245 -7.35 -15.86 14.19
C LYS A 245 -6.08 -16.22 13.43
N ASN A 246 -5.25 -17.08 14.01
CA ASN A 246 -4.11 -17.66 13.30
C ASN A 246 -4.58 -18.69 12.24
N TRP A 247 -3.63 -19.29 11.52
CA TRP A 247 -3.91 -20.25 10.45
C TRP A 247 -4.51 -21.58 10.97
N GLU A 248 -4.46 -21.83 12.27
CA GLU A 248 -5.14 -22.94 12.97
C GLU A 248 -6.54 -22.57 13.49
N GLY A 249 -7.01 -21.34 13.26
CA GLY A 249 -8.30 -20.85 13.72
C GLY A 249 -8.35 -20.49 15.21
N GLN A 250 -7.19 -20.37 15.86
CA GLN A 250 -7.03 -20.06 17.28
C GLN A 250 -6.72 -18.58 17.52
N LYS A 251 -6.97 -18.12 18.75
CA LYS A 251 -6.56 -16.80 19.20
C LYS A 251 -5.10 -16.83 19.63
N ASP A 252 -4.37 -15.77 19.31
CA ASP A 252 -2.95 -15.61 19.65
C ASP A 252 -2.62 -14.16 20.05
N ASP A 253 -1.33 -13.87 20.20
CA ASP A 253 -0.85 -12.53 20.53
C ASP A 253 -1.22 -11.48 19.47
N PHE A 254 -1.35 -11.88 18.19
CA PHE A 254 -1.84 -10.98 17.16
C PHE A 254 -3.34 -10.71 17.33
N THR A 255 -4.16 -11.69 17.72
CA THR A 255 -5.58 -11.43 18.05
C THR A 255 -5.72 -10.35 19.13
N THR A 256 -4.89 -10.43 20.18
CA THR A 256 -4.90 -9.43 21.25
C THR A 256 -4.42 -8.07 20.75
N TRP A 257 -3.37 -8.04 19.93
CA TRP A 257 -2.86 -6.81 19.30
C TRP A 257 -3.91 -6.19 18.36
N ALA A 258 -4.59 -7.00 17.56
CA ALA A 258 -5.63 -6.60 16.62
C ALA A 258 -6.77 -5.88 17.34
N TYR A 259 -7.27 -6.40 18.46
CA TYR A 259 -8.30 -5.70 19.24
C TYR A 259 -7.83 -4.35 19.79
N LYS A 260 -6.55 -4.24 20.20
CA LYS A 260 -5.97 -2.96 20.63
C LYS A 260 -5.87 -1.97 19.47
N PHE A 261 -5.41 -2.43 18.31
CA PHE A 261 -5.39 -1.64 17.07
C PHE A 261 -6.79 -1.13 16.73
N GLN A 262 -7.79 -2.02 16.73
CA GLN A 262 -9.17 -1.65 16.42
C GLN A 262 -9.72 -0.61 17.42
N LEU A 263 -9.41 -0.75 18.71
CA LEU A 263 -9.81 0.22 19.73
C LEU A 263 -9.12 1.58 19.51
N ALA A 264 -7.82 1.58 19.22
CA ALA A 264 -7.06 2.80 18.95
C ALA A 264 -7.56 3.54 17.70
N MET A 265 -7.92 2.81 16.64
CA MET A 265 -8.50 3.38 15.43
C MET A 265 -9.86 4.03 15.66
N LYS A 266 -10.70 3.42 16.52
CA LYS A 266 -12.04 3.94 16.88
C LYS A 266 -12.02 5.12 17.83
N LYS A 267 -11.00 5.23 18.68
CA LYS A 267 -10.98 6.23 19.76
C LYS A 267 -11.15 7.64 19.22
N GLY A 268 -10.68 7.91 18.00
CA GLY A 268 -10.62 9.26 17.47
C GLY A 268 -9.60 10.07 18.27
N TRP A 269 -8.71 10.73 17.55
CA TRP A 269 -7.85 11.75 18.13
C TRP A 269 -8.47 13.07 17.69
#